data_AF-A0A6G9GYU7-F1
#
_entry.id   AF-A0A6G9GYU7-F1
#
_cell.length_a   1.000
_cell.length_b   1.000
_cell.length_c   1.000
_cell.angle_alpha   90.00
_cell.angle_beta   90.00
_cell.angle_gamma   90.00
#
_symmetry.space_group_name_H-M   'P 1'
#
loop_
_entity.id
_entity.type
_entity.pdbx_description
1 polymer ?
#
loop_
_entity_poly.entity_id
_entity_poly.type
_entity_poly.pdbx_seq_one_letter_code
_entity_poly.pdbx_strand_id
1 'polypeptide(L)'
;MTPTVPLPRAPLEGARVRWGRREAWDRYAPSSHRASSWAHWYGDGPGGLGWPTDEGLPLHVLTGVRFDVLEMPAGAGAALLRRIGRTGPVALGDGRVRLLVAAGSAEELPGLLDWLEWGAIGSAALGLTALGEGGRTPAPVPPWWPAEGVARGAAVWLRPPEQGREVETTLPALAPFGRATGNGGSGDAPDLVRLVDAAATECHRARLLHRITLRTNAQPLAFS
;
A
#
# COMPACT_ATOMS: atom_id res chain seq x y z
N MET A 1 -6.03 -55.37 33.10
CA MET A 1 -4.75 -54.62 33.10
C MET A 1 -4.81 -53.60 31.98
N THR A 2 -5.11 -52.36 32.32
CA THR A 2 -5.34 -51.24 31.39
C THR A 2 -4.20 -50.24 31.57
N PRO A 3 -3.53 -49.79 30.48
CA PRO A 3 -2.43 -48.85 30.59
C PRO A 3 -2.94 -47.44 30.93
N THR A 4 -2.43 -46.86 32.01
CA THR A 4 -2.68 -45.47 32.41
C THR A 4 -1.95 -44.53 31.46
N VAL A 5 -2.70 -43.86 30.59
CA VAL A 5 -2.21 -42.79 29.70
C VAL A 5 -2.12 -41.49 30.51
N PRO A 6 -1.02 -40.72 30.44
CA PRO A 6 -0.97 -39.41 31.08
C PRO A 6 -1.86 -38.42 30.34
N LEU A 7 -2.62 -37.63 31.09
CA LEU A 7 -3.52 -36.61 30.56
C LEU A 7 -2.77 -35.51 29.79
N PRO A 8 -3.39 -34.92 28.74
CA PRO A 8 -2.82 -33.78 28.03
C PRO A 8 -2.64 -32.60 28.99
N ARG A 9 -1.51 -31.90 28.86
CA ARG A 9 -1.20 -30.71 29.66
C ARG A 9 -2.32 -29.67 29.50
N ALA A 10 -2.85 -29.21 30.63
CA ALA A 10 -3.83 -28.13 30.67
C ALA A 10 -3.32 -26.88 29.94
N PRO A 11 -4.19 -26.11 29.26
CA PRO A 11 -3.82 -24.81 28.74
C PRO A 11 -3.45 -23.90 29.90
N LEU A 12 -2.43 -23.06 29.72
CA LEU A 12 -2.09 -22.00 30.66
C LEU A 12 -3.26 -21.00 30.74
N GLU A 13 -4.15 -21.21 31.70
CA GLU A 13 -5.18 -20.24 32.07
C GLU A 13 -4.53 -19.20 32.99
N GLY A 14 -4.19 -18.03 32.43
CA GLY A 14 -3.50 -17.01 33.22
C GLY A 14 -2.83 -15.88 32.45
N ALA A 15 -3.37 -15.46 31.32
CA ALA A 15 -3.07 -14.14 30.78
C ALA A 15 -4.31 -13.62 30.07
N ARG A 16 -5.22 -13.03 30.86
CA ARG A 16 -6.03 -11.92 30.34
C ARG A 16 -5.02 -10.91 29.82
N VAL A 17 -4.78 -10.91 28.51
CA VAL A 17 -4.01 -9.86 27.86
C VAL A 17 -4.86 -8.61 27.97
N ARG A 18 -4.72 -7.95 29.11
CA ARG A 18 -5.13 -6.57 29.32
C ARG A 18 -4.46 -5.82 28.17
N TRP A 19 -5.27 -5.32 27.24
CA TRP A 19 -4.85 -4.28 26.30
C TRP A 19 -4.49 -3.03 27.11
N GLY A 20 -3.38 -3.09 27.84
CA GLY A 20 -2.73 -2.00 28.53
C GLY A 20 -1.66 -1.47 27.60
N ARG A 21 -2.05 -0.62 26.64
CA ARG A 21 -1.09 0.14 25.84
C ARG A 21 -1.72 1.39 25.23
N ARG A 22 -2.21 2.27 26.11
CA ARG A 22 -2.25 3.71 25.81
C ARG A 22 -0.85 4.32 25.97
N GLU A 23 -0.02 3.74 26.83
CA GLU A 23 1.26 4.33 27.29
C GLU A 23 2.48 4.12 26.38
N ALA A 24 2.45 3.22 25.39
CA ALA A 24 3.60 3.05 24.48
C ALA A 24 3.58 4.02 23.30
N TRP A 25 2.42 4.58 22.96
CA TRP A 25 2.30 5.64 21.96
C TRP A 25 2.74 6.99 22.52
N ASP A 26 2.47 7.26 23.80
CA ASP A 26 2.83 8.54 24.45
C ASP A 26 4.34 8.80 24.49
N ARG A 27 5.19 7.75 24.47
CA ARG A 27 6.65 7.91 24.52
C ARG A 27 7.29 8.31 23.19
N TYR A 28 6.57 8.13 22.08
CA TYR A 28 7.05 8.43 20.72
C TYR A 28 6.09 9.32 19.94
N ALA A 29 5.06 9.85 20.59
CA ALA A 29 4.22 10.89 20.00
C ALA A 29 5.15 12.03 19.56
N PRO A 30 5.14 12.41 18.27
CA PRO A 30 5.85 13.62 17.87
C PRO A 30 5.40 14.74 18.80
N SER A 31 6.32 15.60 19.25
CA SER A 31 5.97 16.79 20.03
C SER A 31 4.77 17.47 19.38
N SER A 32 3.82 18.04 20.13
CA SER A 32 2.55 18.54 19.58
C SER A 32 2.73 19.38 18.30
N HIS A 33 3.75 20.24 18.27
CA HIS A 33 4.16 21.03 17.11
C HIS A 33 4.55 20.21 15.88
N ARG A 34 5.20 19.06 16.10
CA ARG A 34 5.56 18.09 15.07
C ARG A 34 4.33 17.34 14.54
N ALA A 35 3.45 16.83 15.41
CA ALA A 35 2.20 16.23 14.95
C ALA A 35 1.37 17.22 14.11
N SER A 36 1.33 18.48 14.53
CA SER A 36 0.67 19.57 13.81
C SER A 36 1.31 19.89 12.46
N SER A 37 2.64 19.85 12.31
CA SER A 37 3.28 20.13 11.01
C SER A 37 3.20 18.96 10.03
N TRP A 38 3.15 17.72 10.53
CA TRP A 38 2.83 16.54 9.71
C TRP A 38 1.38 16.62 9.18
N ALA A 39 0.41 16.94 10.05
CA ALA A 39 -0.97 17.15 9.65
C ALA A 39 -1.14 18.35 8.70
N HIS A 40 -0.44 19.47 8.94
CA HIS A 40 -0.46 20.64 8.05
C HIS A 40 -0.03 20.28 6.63
N TRP A 41 1.00 19.45 6.47
CA TRP A 41 1.46 19.08 5.13
C TRP A 41 0.38 18.38 4.31
N TYR A 42 -0.42 17.53 4.96
CA TYR A 42 -1.51 16.84 4.28
C TYR A 42 -2.76 17.71 4.12
N GLY A 43 -3.11 18.49 5.14
CA GLY A 43 -4.37 19.22 5.19
C GLY A 43 -4.49 20.37 4.17
N ASP A 44 -5.64 21.05 4.24
CA ASP A 44 -6.05 22.13 3.33
C ASP A 44 -5.41 23.50 3.64
N GLY A 45 -4.38 23.54 4.47
CA GLY A 45 -3.67 24.77 4.82
C GLY A 45 -2.80 25.30 3.68
N PRO A 46 -2.34 26.57 3.76
CA PRO A 46 -1.42 27.13 2.77
C PRO A 46 -0.14 26.26 2.63
N GLY A 47 0.17 25.83 1.41
CA GLY A 47 1.30 24.94 1.12
C GLY A 47 1.09 23.46 1.45
N GLY A 48 -0.09 23.09 1.95
CA GLY A 48 -0.51 21.71 2.15
C GLY A 48 -0.97 21.03 0.85
N LEU A 49 -1.18 19.72 0.91
CA LEU A 49 -1.65 18.92 -0.21
C LEU A 49 -3.17 19.01 -0.43
N GLY A 50 -3.93 19.48 0.56
CA GLY A 50 -5.39 19.51 0.52
C GLY A 50 -6.04 18.13 0.50
N TRP A 51 -5.41 17.18 1.21
CA TRP A 51 -5.84 15.80 1.30
C TRP A 51 -6.55 15.57 2.64
N PRO A 52 -7.76 15.00 2.63
CA PRO A 52 -8.49 14.76 3.85
C PRO A 52 -7.76 13.74 4.74
N THR A 53 -7.51 14.10 5.99
CA THR A 53 -6.91 13.23 7.01
C THR A 53 -7.87 12.96 8.15
N ASP A 54 -7.73 11.81 8.81
CA ASP A 54 -8.37 11.60 10.11
C ASP A 54 -7.59 12.28 11.25
N GLU A 55 -8.23 12.50 12.40
CA GLU A 55 -7.56 13.05 13.59
C GLU A 55 -6.76 11.98 14.37
N GLY A 56 -6.53 10.81 13.77
CA GLY A 56 -5.91 9.66 14.40
C GLY A 56 -4.39 9.80 14.59
N LEU A 57 -3.85 9.11 15.60
CA LEU A 57 -2.41 8.83 15.72
C LEU A 57 -2.20 7.31 15.67
N PRO A 58 -1.53 6.77 14.62
CA PRO A 58 -0.88 7.49 13.52
C PRO A 58 -1.88 8.17 12.58
N LEU A 59 -1.45 9.26 11.93
CA LEU A 59 -2.23 10.03 10.97
C LEU A 59 -2.56 9.15 9.75
N HIS A 60 -3.81 9.16 9.28
CA HIS A 60 -4.19 8.52 8.02
C HIS A 60 -4.71 9.54 7.02
N VAL A 61 -4.47 9.27 5.75
CA VAL A 61 -5.10 9.99 4.63
C VAL A 61 -6.26 9.16 4.11
N LEU A 62 -7.40 9.80 3.88
CA LEU A 62 -8.59 9.16 3.35
C LEU A 62 -8.46 8.95 1.83
N THR A 63 -8.84 7.77 1.37
CA THR A 63 -8.85 7.39 -0.05
C THR A 63 -10.26 7.52 -0.65
N GLY A 64 -10.38 7.54 -1.98
CA GLY A 64 -11.65 7.71 -2.70
C GLY A 64 -12.24 9.11 -2.72
N VAL A 65 -11.53 10.09 -2.17
CA VAL A 65 -11.93 11.51 -2.28
C VAL A 65 -11.19 12.19 -3.43
N ARG A 66 -9.86 12.22 -3.37
CA ARG A 66 -9.00 12.82 -4.42
C ARG A 66 -8.24 11.77 -5.23
N PHE A 67 -8.00 10.62 -4.63
CA PHE A 67 -7.26 9.52 -5.22
C PHE A 67 -7.64 8.21 -4.55
N ASP A 68 -7.43 7.12 -5.26
CA ASP A 68 -7.42 5.78 -4.72
C ASP A 68 -5.96 5.31 -4.57
N VAL A 69 -5.76 4.20 -3.87
CA VAL A 69 -4.42 3.64 -3.64
C VAL A 69 -4.39 2.20 -4.10
N LEU A 70 -3.47 1.88 -5.01
CA LEU A 70 -3.15 0.51 -5.38
C LEU A 70 -2.03 -0.02 -4.47
N GLU A 71 -2.31 -1.03 -3.68
CA GLU A 71 -1.38 -1.68 -2.76
C GLU A 71 -0.90 -3.02 -3.30
N MET A 72 0.40 -3.30 -3.15
CA MET A 72 1.00 -4.57 -3.56
C MET A 72 2.20 -4.94 -2.69
N PRO A 73 2.65 -6.21 -2.68
CA PRO A 73 3.83 -6.61 -1.92
C PRO A 73 5.07 -5.80 -2.34
N ALA A 74 5.91 -5.41 -1.38
CA ALA A 74 7.03 -4.50 -1.65
C ALA A 74 8.00 -5.03 -2.73
N GLY A 75 8.25 -6.35 -2.76
CA GLY A 75 9.09 -6.96 -3.79
C GLY A 75 8.48 -6.83 -5.20
N ALA A 76 7.16 -6.99 -5.33
CA ALA A 76 6.45 -6.83 -6.59
C ALA A 76 6.41 -5.35 -7.02
N GLY A 77 6.10 -4.45 -6.08
CA GLY A 77 6.09 -3.01 -6.34
C GLY A 77 7.48 -2.48 -6.75
N ALA A 78 8.56 -2.93 -6.11
CA ALA A 78 9.92 -2.57 -6.53
C ALA A 78 10.24 -3.05 -7.95
N ALA A 79 9.79 -4.25 -8.34
CA ALA A 79 9.95 -4.74 -9.71
C ALA A 79 9.13 -3.93 -10.71
N LEU A 80 7.88 -3.61 -10.36
CA LEU A 80 7.00 -2.76 -11.14
C LEU A 80 7.63 -1.39 -11.42
N LEU A 81 8.10 -0.69 -10.37
CA LEU A 81 8.68 0.65 -10.46
C LEU A 81 9.95 0.72 -11.30
N ARG A 82 10.67 -0.40 -11.49
CA ARG A 82 11.81 -0.49 -12.42
C ARG A 82 11.38 -0.61 -13.88
N ARG A 83 10.14 -1.08 -14.13
CA ARG A 83 9.60 -1.35 -15.47
C ARG A 83 8.74 -0.20 -16.01
N ILE A 84 7.97 0.45 -15.13
CA ILE A 84 7.07 1.53 -15.52
C ILE A 84 7.76 2.89 -15.40
N GLY A 85 7.31 3.85 -16.22
CA GLY A 85 7.78 5.24 -16.16
C GLY A 85 7.43 5.94 -14.84
N ARG A 86 7.61 7.26 -14.80
CA ARG A 86 7.28 8.07 -13.61
C ARG A 86 5.76 8.21 -13.45
N THR A 87 5.15 7.20 -12.83
CA THR A 87 3.69 7.13 -12.59
C THR A 87 3.31 7.62 -11.18
N GLY A 88 3.07 8.92 -11.03
CA GLY A 88 2.53 9.51 -9.81
C GLY A 88 3.31 9.25 -8.50
N PRO A 89 2.73 9.68 -7.36
CA PRO A 89 3.29 9.47 -6.02
C PRO A 89 3.27 7.99 -5.59
N VAL A 90 4.31 7.59 -4.85
CA VAL A 90 4.50 6.22 -4.39
C VAL A 90 5.04 6.21 -2.97
N ALA A 91 4.42 5.42 -2.11
CA ALA A 91 4.85 5.20 -0.74
C ALA A 91 5.20 3.73 -0.47
N LEU A 92 5.99 3.51 0.58
CA LEU A 92 6.36 2.20 1.12
C LEU A 92 6.05 2.18 2.61
N GLY A 93 5.35 1.15 3.08
CA GLY A 93 5.07 0.97 4.51
C GLY A 93 4.45 -0.40 4.77
N ASP A 94 4.70 -0.98 5.94
CA ASP A 94 4.14 -2.30 6.30
C ASP A 94 4.40 -3.40 5.25
N GLY A 95 5.60 -3.41 4.66
CA GLY A 95 5.98 -4.38 3.63
C GLY A 95 5.21 -4.27 2.31
N ARG A 96 4.44 -3.19 2.11
CA ARG A 96 3.67 -2.92 0.89
C ARG A 96 4.10 -1.63 0.21
N VAL A 97 4.11 -1.66 -1.11
CA VAL A 97 4.18 -0.46 -1.95
C VAL A 97 2.76 0.02 -2.21
N ARG A 98 2.55 1.32 -2.10
CA ARG A 98 1.29 2.03 -2.28
C ARG A 98 1.47 3.05 -3.39
N LEU A 99 0.75 2.87 -4.49
CA LEU A 99 0.79 3.79 -5.63
C LEU A 99 -0.54 4.53 -5.71
N LEU A 100 -0.48 5.87 -5.78
CA LEU A 100 -1.69 6.68 -5.91
C LEU A 100 -2.20 6.58 -7.34
N VAL A 101 -3.50 6.34 -7.48
CA VAL A 101 -4.23 6.25 -8.75
C VAL A 101 -5.47 7.15 -8.68
N ALA A 102 -6.08 7.46 -9.82
CA ALA A 102 -7.25 8.34 -9.85
C ALA A 102 -8.39 7.77 -8.99
N ALA A 103 -9.16 8.65 -8.36
CA ALA A 103 -10.35 8.24 -7.61
C ALA A 103 -11.32 7.44 -8.52
N GLY A 104 -11.92 6.38 -7.97
CA GLY A 104 -12.74 5.42 -8.70
C GLY A 104 -11.98 4.20 -9.23
N SER A 105 -10.64 4.26 -9.33
CA SER A 105 -9.82 3.13 -9.79
C SER A 105 -9.96 1.88 -8.91
N ALA A 106 -10.29 2.02 -7.62
CA ALA A 106 -10.48 0.91 -6.71
C ALA A 106 -11.75 0.10 -7.02
N GLU A 107 -12.82 0.76 -7.46
CA GLU A 107 -14.06 0.11 -7.89
C GLU A 107 -13.85 -0.63 -9.22
N GLU A 108 -13.03 -0.08 -10.11
CA GLU A 108 -12.71 -0.67 -11.41
C GLU A 108 -11.76 -1.88 -11.32
N LEU A 109 -10.96 -1.96 -10.24
CA LEU A 109 -9.89 -2.97 -10.14
C LEU A 109 -10.38 -4.42 -10.32
N PRO A 110 -11.47 -4.89 -9.68
CA PRO A 110 -11.96 -6.26 -9.86
C PRO A 110 -12.35 -6.54 -11.32
N GLY A 111 -13.13 -5.65 -11.94
CA GLY A 111 -13.55 -5.80 -13.34
C GLY A 111 -12.37 -5.76 -14.32
N LEU A 112 -11.37 -4.92 -14.05
CA LEU A 112 -10.13 -4.88 -14.82
C LEU A 112 -9.33 -6.17 -14.70
N LEU A 113 -9.20 -6.73 -13.50
CA LEU A 113 -8.50 -7.99 -13.30
C LEU A 113 -9.21 -9.15 -13.98
N ASP A 114 -10.54 -9.17 -13.95
CA ASP A 114 -11.33 -10.15 -14.68
C ASP A 114 -11.12 -10.04 -16.19
N TRP A 115 -11.21 -8.82 -16.74
CA TRP A 115 -10.99 -8.56 -18.16
C TRP A 115 -9.57 -8.88 -18.63
N LEU A 116 -8.57 -8.68 -17.78
CA LEU A 116 -7.17 -9.02 -18.04
C LEU A 116 -6.86 -10.51 -17.77
N GLU A 117 -7.88 -11.35 -17.55
CA GLU A 117 -7.76 -12.79 -17.29
C GLU A 117 -7.01 -13.14 -15.98
N TRP A 118 -6.85 -12.17 -15.08
CA TRP A 118 -6.30 -12.35 -13.74
C TRP A 118 -7.37 -12.75 -12.70
N GLY A 119 -8.66 -12.58 -13.03
CA GLY A 119 -9.82 -12.86 -12.16
C GLY A 119 -9.83 -14.24 -11.51
N ALA A 120 -9.46 -15.29 -12.26
CA ALA A 120 -9.42 -16.66 -11.75
C ALA A 120 -8.37 -16.88 -10.64
N ILE A 121 -7.30 -16.07 -10.61
CA ILE A 121 -6.32 -16.08 -9.53
C ILE A 121 -6.81 -15.22 -8.36
N GLY A 122 -7.49 -14.12 -8.66
CA GLY A 122 -8.04 -13.18 -7.70
C GLY A 122 -6.99 -12.20 -7.16
N SER A 123 -7.42 -10.96 -6.96
CA SER A 123 -6.63 -9.85 -6.41
C SER A 123 -5.97 -10.21 -5.07
N ALA A 124 -6.72 -10.84 -4.17
CA ALA A 124 -6.25 -11.28 -2.86
C ALA A 124 -5.10 -12.29 -2.94
N ALA A 125 -5.14 -13.26 -3.86
CA ALA A 125 -4.08 -14.25 -3.99
C ALA A 125 -2.81 -13.66 -4.65
N LEU A 126 -2.96 -12.62 -5.47
CA LEU A 126 -1.84 -11.81 -5.97
C LEU A 126 -1.27 -10.89 -4.88
N GLY A 127 -2.07 -10.57 -3.86
CA GLY A 127 -1.73 -9.56 -2.86
C GLY A 127 -1.80 -8.13 -3.41
N LEU A 128 -2.47 -7.96 -4.56
CA LEU A 128 -2.74 -6.69 -5.23
C LEU A 128 -4.14 -6.23 -4.81
N THR A 129 -4.25 -5.13 -4.08
CA THR A 129 -5.51 -4.61 -3.54
C THR A 129 -5.64 -3.13 -3.84
N ALA A 130 -6.86 -2.60 -3.84
CA ALA A 130 -7.08 -1.16 -3.93
C ALA A 130 -7.86 -0.63 -2.72
N LEU A 131 -7.50 0.57 -2.27
CA LEU A 131 -8.20 1.34 -1.27
C LEU A 131 -8.90 2.50 -1.98
N GLY A 132 -10.24 2.45 -2.00
CA GLY A 132 -11.10 3.46 -2.62
C GLY A 132 -11.87 4.26 -1.60
N GLU A 133 -13.12 4.59 -1.92
CA GLU A 133 -14.03 5.33 -1.04
C GLU A 133 -14.16 4.70 0.34
N GLY A 134 -14.11 5.53 1.39
CA GLY A 134 -14.16 5.11 2.79
C GLY A 134 -12.90 4.38 3.27
N GLY A 135 -11.92 4.16 2.40
CA GLY A 135 -10.62 3.62 2.74
C GLY A 135 -9.70 4.66 3.39
N ARG A 136 -8.62 4.16 3.99
CA ARG A 136 -7.59 4.99 4.61
C ARG A 136 -6.24 4.31 4.51
N THR A 137 -5.20 5.11 4.31
CA THR A 137 -3.81 4.65 4.32
C THR A 137 -3.04 5.43 5.38
N PRO A 138 -2.08 4.80 6.10
CA PRO A 138 -1.17 5.55 6.95
C PRO A 138 -0.51 6.67 6.15
N ALA A 139 -0.56 7.89 6.67
CA ALA A 139 0.00 9.06 6.02
C ALA A 139 1.52 8.91 5.97
N PRO A 140 2.15 8.81 4.78
CA PRO A 140 3.59 8.68 4.74
C PRO A 140 4.33 9.87 5.38
N VAL A 141 5.54 9.63 5.85
CA VAL A 141 6.38 10.66 6.45
C VAL A 141 6.77 11.69 5.36
N PRO A 142 6.56 13.00 5.59
CA PRO A 142 6.95 14.04 4.64
C PRO A 142 8.47 14.02 4.35
N PRO A 143 8.94 14.35 3.14
CA PRO A 143 10.36 14.23 2.76
C PRO A 143 11.36 15.03 3.61
N TRP A 144 10.96 16.20 4.15
CA TRP A 144 11.80 17.05 5.02
C TRP A 144 11.66 16.71 6.51
N TRP A 145 10.92 15.65 6.84
CA TRP A 145 10.68 15.27 8.22
C TRP A 145 11.96 14.68 8.85
N PRO A 146 12.35 15.12 10.07
CA PRO A 146 13.47 14.51 10.76
C PRO A 146 13.19 13.02 11.04
N ALA A 147 14.15 12.14 10.76
CA ALA A 147 14.03 10.70 11.04
C ALA A 147 13.80 10.41 12.55
N GLU A 148 14.23 11.34 13.41
CA GLU A 148 14.04 11.32 14.85
C GLU A 148 12.54 11.43 15.21
N GLY A 149 11.99 10.33 15.71
CA GLY A 149 10.57 10.25 16.11
C GLY A 149 9.65 9.57 15.09
N VAL A 150 10.18 9.12 13.96
CA VAL A 150 9.43 8.25 13.03
C VAL A 150 9.38 6.83 13.61
N ALA A 151 8.18 6.33 13.86
CA ALA A 151 8.00 4.96 14.32
C ALA A 151 8.59 3.96 13.32
N ARG A 152 9.25 2.92 13.82
CA ARG A 152 9.80 1.87 12.95
C ARG A 152 8.65 1.20 12.18
N GLY A 153 8.73 1.26 10.84
CA GLY A 153 7.67 0.75 9.96
C GLY A 153 6.63 1.78 9.51
N ALA A 154 6.77 3.06 9.91
CA ALA A 154 5.96 4.14 9.35
C ALA A 154 6.07 4.18 7.83
N ALA A 155 4.97 4.55 7.17
CA ALA A 155 4.98 4.71 5.72
C ALA A 155 5.91 5.87 5.33
N VAL A 156 6.65 5.73 4.24
CA VAL A 156 7.58 6.75 3.71
C VAL A 156 7.35 6.94 2.22
N TRP A 157 7.56 8.15 1.71
CA TRP A 157 7.50 8.40 0.27
C TRP A 157 8.74 7.85 -0.42
N LEU A 158 8.54 7.00 -1.43
CA LEU A 158 9.55 6.66 -2.44
C LEU A 158 9.57 7.71 -3.55
N ARG A 159 8.39 8.22 -3.91
CA ARG A 159 8.19 9.36 -4.82
C ARG A 159 7.12 10.26 -4.18
N PRO A 160 7.48 11.42 -3.62
CA PRO A 160 6.51 12.28 -2.95
C PRO A 160 5.63 13.03 -3.97
N PRO A 161 4.40 13.41 -3.58
CA PRO A 161 3.60 14.38 -4.34
C PRO A 161 4.25 15.77 -4.32
N GLU A 162 4.02 16.56 -5.37
CA GLU A 162 4.44 17.96 -5.45
C GLU A 162 3.42 18.83 -4.68
N GLN A 163 3.88 19.66 -3.74
CA GLN A 163 3.02 20.62 -3.05
C GLN A 163 2.48 21.68 -4.03
N GLY A 164 1.22 22.08 -3.86
CA GLY A 164 0.61 23.15 -4.66
C GLY A 164 0.28 22.77 -6.11
N ARG A 165 0.41 21.48 -6.48
CA ARG A 165 -0.03 20.95 -7.77
C ARG A 165 -1.15 19.94 -7.56
N GLU A 166 -2.15 19.98 -8.43
CA GLU A 166 -3.21 18.98 -8.46
C GLU A 166 -2.64 17.62 -8.82
N VAL A 167 -2.57 16.74 -7.81
CA VAL A 167 -2.02 15.40 -7.92
C VAL A 167 -2.76 14.58 -8.97
N GLU A 168 -4.06 14.78 -9.08
CA GLU A 168 -5.02 14.08 -9.94
C GLU A 168 -4.58 14.06 -11.41
N THR A 169 -4.00 15.16 -11.89
CA THR A 169 -3.53 15.29 -13.28
C THR A 169 -2.36 14.38 -13.62
N THR A 170 -1.69 13.82 -12.60
CA THR A 170 -0.53 12.94 -12.74
C THR A 170 -0.83 11.48 -12.41
N LEU A 171 -2.05 11.20 -11.92
CA LEU A 171 -2.43 9.89 -11.45
C LEU A 171 -2.86 8.99 -12.62
N PRO A 172 -2.48 7.70 -12.58
CA PRO A 172 -3.02 6.72 -13.49
C PRO A 172 -4.54 6.64 -13.38
N ALA A 173 -5.22 6.76 -14.51
CA ALA A 173 -6.69 6.72 -14.60
C ALA A 173 -7.14 5.75 -15.68
N LEU A 174 -8.36 5.22 -15.54
CA LEU A 174 -9.00 4.50 -16.63
C LEU A 174 -9.37 5.53 -17.72
N ALA A 175 -8.75 5.45 -18.89
CA ALA A 175 -9.20 6.23 -20.03
C ALA A 175 -10.54 5.68 -20.53
N PRO A 176 -11.57 6.52 -20.79
CA PRO A 176 -12.82 6.05 -21.38
C PRO A 176 -12.54 5.33 -22.71
N PHE A 177 -12.96 4.08 -22.82
CA PHE A 177 -12.89 3.34 -24.07
C PHE A 177 -13.56 4.14 -25.19
N GLY A 178 -12.81 4.45 -26.27
CA GLY A 178 -13.38 5.02 -27.50
C GLY A 178 -13.27 6.53 -27.73
N ARG A 179 -12.60 7.32 -26.87
CA ARG A 179 -12.15 8.67 -27.26
C ARG A 179 -10.71 8.64 -27.74
N ALA A 180 -10.52 8.14 -28.96
CA ALA A 180 -9.42 8.62 -29.79
C ALA A 180 -9.73 10.09 -30.15
N THR A 181 -9.45 11.03 -29.25
CA THR A 181 -9.26 12.41 -29.68
C THR A 181 -8.00 12.42 -30.50
N GLY A 182 -8.17 12.34 -31.83
CA GLY A 182 -7.08 12.52 -32.77
C GLY A 182 -6.45 13.88 -32.54
N ASN A 183 -5.21 13.90 -32.05
CA ASN A 183 -4.09 14.70 -32.53
C ASN A 183 -2.86 14.31 -31.70
N GLY A 184 -1.69 14.19 -32.33
CA GLY A 184 -0.45 13.85 -31.62
C GLY A 184 -0.05 14.88 -30.56
N GLY A 185 0.40 14.39 -29.39
CA GLY A 185 0.93 15.15 -28.24
C GLY A 185 -0.16 15.45 -27.19
N SER A 186 -0.28 14.75 -26.06
CA SER A 186 0.73 14.39 -25.05
C SER A 186 0.45 12.98 -24.49
N GLY A 187 1.33 12.02 -24.80
CA GLY A 187 1.27 10.64 -24.32
C GLY A 187 2.02 10.42 -23.00
N ASP A 188 1.71 11.19 -21.96
CA ASP A 188 2.46 11.18 -20.69
C ASP A 188 1.63 10.87 -19.43
N ALA A 189 0.29 10.78 -19.55
CA ALA A 189 -0.55 10.32 -18.45
C ALA A 189 -0.54 8.78 -18.40
N PRO A 190 -0.15 8.15 -17.28
CA PRO A 190 -0.08 6.70 -17.17
C PRO A 190 -1.46 6.03 -17.30
N ASP A 191 -1.56 4.99 -18.11
CA ASP A 191 -2.80 4.21 -18.30
C ASP A 191 -2.98 3.20 -17.14
N LEU A 192 -4.15 3.25 -16.47
CA LEU A 192 -4.49 2.33 -15.39
C LEU A 192 -4.49 0.86 -15.84
N VAL A 193 -4.93 0.57 -17.07
CA VAL A 193 -4.94 -0.80 -17.60
C VAL A 193 -3.52 -1.37 -17.65
N ARG A 194 -2.57 -0.61 -18.24
CA ARG A 194 -1.16 -1.01 -18.35
C ARG A 194 -0.50 -1.13 -16.99
N LEU A 195 -0.84 -0.24 -16.07
CA LEU A 195 -0.36 -0.31 -14.70
C LEU A 195 -0.84 -1.58 -13.98
N VAL A 196 -2.14 -1.88 -14.05
CA VAL A 196 -2.74 -3.04 -13.38
C VAL A 196 -2.20 -4.34 -13.96
N ASP A 197 -2.09 -4.47 -15.27
CA ASP A 197 -1.51 -5.65 -15.93
C ASP A 197 -0.05 -5.88 -15.50
N ALA A 198 0.76 -4.82 -15.51
CA ALA A 198 2.15 -4.90 -15.06
C ALA A 198 2.25 -5.25 -13.57
N ALA A 199 1.40 -4.66 -12.73
CA ALA A 199 1.35 -4.93 -11.29
C ALA A 199 0.95 -6.38 -11.01
N ALA A 200 -0.11 -6.88 -11.67
CA ALA A 200 -0.56 -8.25 -11.56
C ALA A 200 0.53 -9.24 -11.99
N THR A 201 1.21 -8.96 -13.10
CA THR A 201 2.36 -9.75 -13.57
C THR A 201 3.47 -9.83 -12.53
N GLU A 202 3.88 -8.71 -11.94
CA GLU A 202 4.95 -8.72 -10.93
C GLU A 202 4.52 -9.35 -9.60
N CYS A 203 3.26 -9.17 -9.19
CA CYS A 203 2.69 -9.85 -8.03
C CYS A 203 2.69 -11.37 -8.24
N HIS A 204 2.28 -11.82 -9.42
CA HIS A 204 2.30 -13.22 -9.79
C HIS A 204 3.72 -13.79 -9.79
N ARG A 205 4.68 -13.10 -10.42
CA ARG A 205 6.09 -13.50 -10.43
C ARG A 205 6.66 -13.59 -9.02
N ALA A 206 6.42 -12.59 -8.16
CA ALA A 206 6.88 -12.59 -6.77
C ALA A 206 6.32 -13.78 -5.99
N ARG A 207 5.03 -14.09 -6.19
CA ARG A 207 4.38 -15.26 -5.58
C ARG A 207 4.99 -16.58 -6.05
N LEU A 208 5.26 -16.73 -7.36
CA LEU A 208 5.93 -17.93 -7.88
C LEU A 208 7.34 -18.10 -7.30
N LEU A 209 8.13 -17.02 -7.27
CA LEU A 209 9.47 -17.02 -6.69
C LEU A 209 9.44 -17.40 -5.21
N HIS A 210 8.52 -16.81 -4.44
CA HIS A 210 8.36 -17.14 -3.03
C HIS A 210 8.07 -18.63 -2.81
N ARG A 211 7.18 -19.23 -3.62
CA ARG A 211 6.88 -20.67 -3.56
C ARG A 211 8.08 -21.53 -3.92
N ILE A 212 8.87 -21.13 -4.93
CA ILE A 212 10.10 -21.84 -5.30
C ILE A 212 11.09 -21.79 -4.14
N THR A 213 11.34 -20.62 -3.55
CA THR A 213 12.26 -20.46 -2.42
C THR A 213 11.84 -21.30 -1.22
N LEU A 214 10.55 -21.28 -0.85
CA LEU A 214 10.04 -22.11 0.24
C LEU A 214 10.23 -23.61 -0.05
N ARG A 215 9.98 -24.05 -1.28
CA ARG A 215 10.16 -25.45 -1.69
C ARG A 215 11.64 -25.86 -1.65
N THR A 216 12.54 -25.03 -2.15
CA THR A 216 13.99 -25.31 -2.13
C THR A 216 14.52 -25.38 -0.69
N ASN A 217 14.08 -24.49 0.20
CA ASN A 217 14.45 -24.53 1.62
C ASN A 217 13.86 -25.74 2.37
N ALA A 218 12.76 -26.31 1.88
CA ALA A 218 12.11 -27.50 2.44
C ALA A 218 12.65 -28.82 1.87
N GLN A 219 13.46 -28.79 0.81
CA GLN A 219 14.16 -29.98 0.34
C GLN A 219 15.43 -30.15 1.20
N PRO A 220 15.54 -31.21 2.03
CA PRO A 220 16.82 -31.53 2.63
C PRO A 220 17.80 -31.76 1.47
N LEU A 221 18.96 -31.10 1.53
CA LEU A 221 20.06 -31.27 0.58
C LEU A 221 20.56 -32.72 0.67
N ALA A 222 19.83 -33.64 0.03
CA ALA A 222 20.25 -34.99 -0.21
C ALA A 222 21.20 -34.95 -1.42
N PHE A 223 22.45 -34.58 -1.16
CA PHE A 223 23.56 -35.00 -1.99
C PHE A 223 24.23 -36.18 -1.28
N SER A 224 24.42 -37.25 -2.06
CA SER A 224 24.95 -38.57 -1.69
C SER A 224 26.34 -38.53 -1.06
#